data_AF-A0A960SXZ5-F1
#
_entry.id   AF-A0A960SXZ5-F1
#
_cell.length_a   1.000
_cell.length_b   1.000
_cell.length_c   1.000
_cell.angle_alpha   90.00
_cell.angle_beta   90.00
_cell.angle_gamma   90.00
#
_symmetry.space_group_name_H-M   'P 1'
#
loop_
_entity.id
_entity.type
_entity.pdbx_description
1 polymer ?
#
loop_
_entity_poly.entity_id
_entity_poly.type
_entity_poly.pdbx_seq_one_letter_code
_entity_poly.pdbx_strand_id
1 'polypeptide(L)'
;MPNTVTGGPHGMHPIGSTWINRHENYGKSGSCLTCHGADRRGGPLARAFDDRSFTVNNDGQSRTVNLFKGESVSCFICHKRED
;
A
#
# COMPACT_ATOMS: atom_id res chain seq x y z
N MET A 1 2.15 16.77 -1.98
CA MET A 1 0.98 15.87 -1.85
C MET A 1 0.56 15.86 -0.39
N PRO A 2 -0.75 15.86 -0.05
CA PRO A 2 -1.16 15.95 1.35
C PRO A 2 -0.58 14.77 2.14
N ASN A 3 -0.06 15.07 3.33
CA ASN A 3 0.64 14.12 4.20
C ASN A 3 -0.31 13.28 5.07
N THR A 4 -1.63 13.38 4.87
CA THR A 4 -2.60 12.76 5.78
C THR A 4 -3.83 12.22 5.07
N VAL A 5 -4.37 11.18 5.68
CA VAL A 5 -5.70 10.56 5.49
C VAL A 5 -6.87 11.56 5.63
N THR A 6 -6.61 12.82 5.99
CA THR A 6 -7.62 13.85 6.29
C THR A 6 -7.49 15.13 5.46
N GLY A 7 -6.43 15.27 4.64
CA GLY A 7 -6.13 16.51 3.92
C GLY A 7 -6.55 16.54 2.44
N GLY A 8 -7.02 15.41 1.89
CA GLY A 8 -7.46 15.30 0.50
C GLY A 8 -8.88 14.76 0.40
N PRO A 9 -9.58 14.97 -0.73
CA PRO A 9 -11.01 14.65 -0.89
C PRO A 9 -11.34 13.16 -0.70
N HIS A 10 -10.35 12.28 -0.82
CA HIS A 10 -10.51 10.83 -0.68
C HIS A 10 -9.80 10.26 0.54
N GLY A 11 -9.25 11.12 1.41
CA GLY A 11 -8.56 10.69 2.62
C GLY A 11 -7.42 9.70 2.36
N MET A 12 -6.67 9.88 1.27
CA MET A 12 -5.60 8.95 0.92
C MET A 12 -4.30 9.33 1.64
N HIS A 13 -3.67 8.33 2.26
CA HIS A 13 -2.29 8.44 2.69
C HIS A 13 -1.36 8.57 1.45
N PRO A 14 -0.09 8.98 1.62
CA PRO A 14 0.89 8.96 0.53
C PRO A 14 1.01 7.55 -0.08
N ILE A 15 1.20 7.44 -1.39
CA ILE A 15 1.16 6.15 -2.15
C ILE A 15 2.43 5.90 -2.97
N GLY A 16 3.55 6.51 -2.56
CA GLY A 16 4.85 6.42 -3.21
C GLY A 16 5.90 5.67 -2.37
N SER A 17 7.16 5.72 -2.79
CA SER A 17 8.28 5.12 -2.07
C SER A 17 8.39 5.57 -0.60
N THR A 18 8.02 6.82 -0.28
CA THR A 18 7.95 7.30 1.11
C THR A 18 7.00 6.47 1.97
N TRP A 19 5.84 6.09 1.43
CA TRP A 19 4.90 5.21 2.14
C TRP A 19 5.50 3.82 2.30
N ILE A 20 6.02 3.23 1.22
CA ILE A 20 6.65 1.90 1.26
C ILE A 20 7.71 1.82 2.36
N ASN A 21 8.57 2.83 2.50
CA ASN A 21 9.64 2.82 3.50
C ASN A 21 9.19 3.17 4.92
N ARG A 22 7.99 3.76 5.11
CA ARG A 22 7.56 4.26 6.43
C ARG A 22 6.26 3.67 6.92
N HIS A 23 5.58 2.85 6.12
CA HIS A 23 4.25 2.34 6.46
C HIS A 23 4.26 1.50 7.72
N GLU A 24 5.37 0.86 8.12
CA GLU A 24 5.49 0.16 9.40
C GLU A 24 5.23 1.07 10.63
N ASN A 25 5.52 2.37 10.52
CA ASN A 25 5.31 3.33 11.60
C ASN A 25 3.82 3.71 11.74
N TYR A 26 3.02 3.45 10.71
CA TYR A 26 1.60 3.81 10.62
C TYR A 26 0.68 2.57 10.57
N GLY A 27 1.23 1.43 10.13
CA GLY A 27 0.57 0.17 9.80
C GLY A 27 0.40 -0.77 10.98
N LYS A 28 0.81 -0.35 12.19
CA LYS A 28 0.43 -1.04 13.44
C LYS A 28 -1.05 -0.87 13.80
N SER A 29 -1.75 0.02 13.10
CA SER A 29 -3.19 0.24 13.27
C SER A 29 -4.01 -0.53 12.22
N GLY A 30 -5.19 -1.01 12.59
CA GLY A 30 -6.15 -1.63 11.66
C GLY A 30 -6.83 -0.64 10.69
N SER A 31 -6.45 0.64 10.72
CA SER A 31 -7.09 1.70 9.92
C SER A 31 -6.97 1.47 8.40
N CYS A 32 -5.91 0.78 7.97
CA CYS A 32 -5.71 0.42 6.57
C CYS A 32 -6.76 -0.58 6.06
N LEU A 33 -7.36 -1.41 6.93
CA LEU A 33 -8.29 -2.48 6.56
C LEU A 33 -9.59 -1.94 5.94
N THR A 34 -10.00 -0.73 6.29
CA THR A 34 -11.18 -0.06 5.70
C THR A 34 -11.04 0.08 4.19
N CYS A 35 -9.83 0.37 3.70
CA CYS A 35 -9.57 0.56 2.28
C CYS A 35 -8.93 -0.68 1.63
N HIS A 36 -8.08 -1.40 2.36
CA HIS A 36 -7.28 -2.54 1.87
C HIS A 36 -7.87 -3.92 2.18
N GLY A 37 -9.10 -3.96 2.71
CA GLY A 37 -9.83 -5.19 3.03
C GLY A 37 -9.49 -5.75 4.41
N ALA A 38 -10.48 -6.36 5.05
CA ALA A 38 -10.36 -6.95 6.38
C ALA A 38 -9.33 -8.10 6.44
N ASP A 39 -9.15 -8.80 5.32
CA ASP A 39 -8.22 -9.92 5.17
C ASP A 39 -6.85 -9.51 4.62
N ARG A 40 -6.60 -8.20 4.41
CA ARG A 40 -5.36 -7.63 3.87
C ARG A 40 -5.07 -8.04 2.42
N ARG A 41 -6.02 -8.66 1.71
CA ARG A 41 -5.87 -9.13 0.32
C ARG A 41 -6.28 -8.06 -0.70
N GLY A 42 -6.76 -6.90 -0.25
CA GLY A 42 -7.25 -5.82 -1.08
C GLY A 42 -8.77 -5.66 -0.95
N GLY A 43 -9.33 -4.85 -1.84
CA GLY A 43 -10.76 -4.55 -1.86
C GLY A 43 -11.08 -3.53 -2.94
N PRO A 44 -12.37 -3.18 -3.14
CA PRO A 44 -12.77 -2.23 -4.19
C PRO A 44 -12.08 -0.86 -4.08
N LEU A 45 -11.78 -0.42 -2.86
CA LEU A 45 -11.08 0.84 -2.57
C LEU A 45 -9.55 0.72 -2.68
N ALA A 46 -9.02 -0.51 -2.72
CA ALA A 46 -7.59 -0.80 -2.75
C ALA A 46 -7.04 -0.92 -4.18
N ARG A 47 -7.55 -0.17 -5.16
CA ARG A 47 -7.12 -0.33 -6.55
C ARG A 47 -6.15 0.76 -6.99
N ALA A 48 -5.10 0.37 -7.71
CA ALA A 48 -4.18 1.32 -8.32
C ALA A 48 -4.90 2.16 -9.37
N PHE A 49 -4.81 3.48 -9.27
CA PHE A 49 -5.45 4.40 -10.23
C PHE A 49 -4.70 4.46 -11.57
N ASP A 50 -3.41 4.17 -11.54
CA ASP A 50 -2.49 4.25 -12.68
C ASP A 50 -1.38 3.20 -12.51
N ASP A 51 -0.63 2.95 -13.57
CA ASP A 51 0.53 2.08 -13.55
C ASP A 51 1.63 2.68 -12.64
N ARG A 52 2.26 1.82 -11.84
CA ARG A 52 3.30 2.23 -10.89
C ARG A 52 4.42 1.20 -10.84
N SER A 53 5.64 1.70 -10.70
CA SER A 53 6.83 0.89 -10.46
C SER A 53 7.52 1.39 -9.20
N PHE A 54 7.84 0.48 -8.30
CA PHE A 54 8.49 0.79 -7.03
C PHE A 54 9.70 -0.10 -6.82
N THR A 55 10.80 0.49 -6.37
CA THR A 55 11.89 -0.28 -5.75
C THR A 55 11.55 -0.51 -4.29
N VAL A 56 11.43 -1.77 -3.90
CA VAL A 56 11.20 -2.19 -2.52
C VAL A 56 12.42 -2.91 -2.00
N ASN A 57 12.80 -2.64 -0.75
CA ASN A 57 13.83 -3.38 -0.05
C ASN A 57 13.15 -4.19 1.06
N ASN A 58 13.28 -5.51 1.01
CA ASN A 58 12.75 -6.42 2.02
C ASN A 58 13.89 -7.33 2.47
N ASP A 59 14.22 -7.31 3.76
CA ASP A 59 15.30 -8.12 4.34
C ASP A 59 16.66 -7.97 3.63
N GLY A 60 16.99 -6.75 3.18
CA GLY A 60 18.24 -6.45 2.48
C GLY A 60 18.23 -6.80 0.99
N GLN A 61 17.14 -7.35 0.45
CA GLN A 61 16.98 -7.61 -0.97
C GLN A 61 16.14 -6.52 -1.63
N SER A 62 16.72 -5.87 -2.65
CA SER A 62 16.00 -4.93 -3.49
C SER A 62 15.33 -5.65 -4.66
N ARG A 63 14.03 -5.39 -4.86
CA ARG A 63 13.30 -5.83 -6.06
C ARG A 63 12.41 -4.73 -6.58
N THR A 64 12.08 -4.81 -7.87
CA THR A 64 11.08 -3.94 -8.49
C THR A 64 9.71 -4.59 -8.38
N VAL A 65 8.74 -3.84 -7.87
CA VAL A 65 7.32 -4.22 -7.83
C VAL A 65 6.59 -3.32 -8.81
N ASN A 66 5.91 -3.92 -9.78
CA ASN A 66 5.05 -3.21 -10.73
C ASN A 66 3.60 -3.46 -10.35
N LEU A 67 2.81 -2.39 -10.31
CA LEU A 67 1.36 -2.45 -10.19
C LEU A 67 0.74 -1.86 -11.45
N PHE A 68 -0.12 -2.62 -12.12
CA PHE A 68 -0.87 -2.08 -13.24
C PHE A 68 -2.13 -1.34 -12.76
N LYS A 69 -2.66 -0.44 -13.59
CA LYS A 69 -3.91 0.26 -13.35
C LYS A 69 -5.04 -0.72 -13.09
N GLY A 70 -5.68 -0.59 -11.93
CA GLY A 70 -6.75 -1.47 -11.47
C GLY A 70 -6.29 -2.67 -10.66
N GLU A 71 -4.97 -2.91 -10.55
CA GLU A 71 -4.45 -3.98 -9.69
C GLU A 71 -4.79 -3.73 -8.22
N SER A 72 -5.09 -4.81 -7.49
CA SER A 72 -5.43 -4.73 -6.07
C SER A 72 -4.18 -4.60 -5.21
N VAL A 73 -4.11 -3.51 -4.45
CA VAL A 73 -3.06 -3.22 -3.47
C VAL A 73 -3.33 -4.03 -2.20
N SER A 74 -2.50 -5.05 -1.96
CA SER A 74 -2.57 -5.95 -0.80
C SER A 74 -1.25 -5.95 -0.01
N CYS A 75 -1.31 -6.34 1.27
CA CYS A 75 -0.09 -6.53 2.07
C CYS A 75 0.81 -7.62 1.46
N PHE A 76 0.20 -8.60 0.80
CA PHE A 76 0.87 -9.79 0.29
C PHE A 76 1.58 -9.60 -1.05
N ILE A 77 1.55 -8.39 -1.63
CA ILE A 77 2.46 -8.04 -2.73
C ILE A 77 3.92 -8.13 -2.26
N CYS A 78 4.18 -7.70 -1.03
CA CYS A 78 5.53 -7.68 -0.45
C CYS A 78 5.71 -8.68 0.68
N HIS A 79 4.73 -8.84 1.57
CA HIS A 79 4.80 -9.72 2.73
C HIS A 79 4.38 -11.14 2.38
N LYS A 80 4.99 -12.13 3.04
CA LYS A 80 4.52 -13.51 2.93
C LYS A 80 3.10 -13.62 3.49
N ARG A 81 2.31 -14.51 2.90
CA ARG A 81 1.01 -14.90 3.48
C ARG A 81 1.31 -15.77 4.69
N GLU A 82 0.73 -15.41 5.82
CA GLU A 82 0.60 -16.33 6.95
C GLU A 82 -0.76 -16.99 6.77
N ASP A 83 -0.73 -18.31 6.53
CA ASP A 83 -1.88 -19.20 6.41
C ASP A 83 -2.40 -19.64 7.79
#